data_AF-A0AA39JAA7-F1
#
_entry.id   AF-A0AA39JAA7-F1
#
_cell.length_a   1.000
_cell.length_b   1.000
_cell.length_c   1.000
_cell.angle_alpha   90.00
_cell.angle_beta   90.00
_cell.angle_gamma   90.00
#
_symmetry.space_group_name_H-M   'P 1'
#
loop_
_entity.id
_entity.type
_entity.pdbx_description
1 polymer ?
#
loop_
_entity_poly.entity_id
_entity_poly.type
_entity_poly.pdbx_seq_one_letter_code
_entity_poly.pdbx_strand_id
1 'polypeptide(L)'
;MPDDDVASDGLSSPEGQALVRQLICPRLPHDIHDYVLEGICKALDGTHIISVVKIGGGKTTYFSGYMIALQVFHKQAESSPGLEGDMEILFNSLGLPALAINEDTLAVVKIFG
;
A
#
# COMPACT_ATOMS: atom_id res chain seq x y z
N MET A 1 -16.87 -1.17 27.28
CA MET A 1 -15.86 -1.86 26.47
C MET A 1 -15.11 -0.73 25.80
N PRO A 2 -13.85 -0.44 26.16
CA PRO A 2 -13.10 0.56 25.44
C PRO A 2 -12.81 -0.03 24.07
N ASP A 3 -13.29 0.63 23.02
CA ASP A 3 -12.84 0.39 21.67
C ASP A 3 -11.35 0.71 21.64
N ASP A 4 -10.52 -0.32 21.49
CA ASP A 4 -9.11 -0.18 21.15
C ASP A 4 -9.01 0.35 19.70
N ASP A 5 -9.48 1.58 19.47
CA ASP A 5 -9.07 2.41 18.33
C ASP A 5 -7.62 2.83 18.62
N VAL A 6 -6.70 1.88 18.42
CA VAL A 6 -5.34 2.23 18.07
C VAL A 6 -5.48 2.99 16.77
N ALA A 7 -5.46 4.32 16.84
CA ALA A 7 -5.41 5.19 15.69
C ALA A 7 -4.23 4.73 14.83
N SER A 8 -4.50 3.87 13.84
CA SER A 8 -3.54 3.66 12.79
C SER A 8 -3.52 4.99 12.07
N ASP A 9 -2.37 5.66 12.11
CA ASP A 9 -2.18 6.90 11.36
C ASP A 9 -2.33 6.55 9.88
N GLY A 10 -3.57 6.62 9.37
CA GLY A 10 -3.94 6.20 8.03
C GLY A 10 -3.18 6.97 6.97
N LEU A 11 -3.43 6.69 5.69
CA LEU A 11 -2.73 7.36 4.60
C LEU A 11 -2.99 8.87 4.58
N SER A 12 -4.06 9.34 5.23
CA SER A 12 -4.38 10.75 5.43
C SER A 12 -3.52 11.47 6.47
N SER A 13 -2.74 10.74 7.30
CA SER A 13 -1.75 11.34 8.21
C SER A 13 -0.65 12.07 7.42
N PRO A 14 0.08 13.03 8.01
CA PRO A 14 1.22 13.67 7.34
C PRO A 14 2.26 12.68 6.82
N GLU A 15 2.57 11.65 7.61
CA GLU A 15 3.51 10.58 7.29
C GLU A 15 2.97 9.70 6.16
N GLY A 16 1.70 9.31 6.23
CA GLY A 16 1.01 8.54 5.19
C GLY A 16 0.96 9.28 3.85
N GLN A 17 0.65 10.58 3.88
CA GLN A 17 0.65 11.43 2.69
C GLN A 17 2.07 11.55 2.09
N ALA A 18 3.10 11.67 2.93
CA ALA A 18 4.49 11.71 2.49
C ALA A 18 4.88 10.40 1.78
N LEU A 19 4.46 9.26 2.34
CA LEU A 19 4.67 7.94 1.74
C LEU A 19 3.95 7.81 0.40
N VAL A 20 2.65 8.14 0.34
CA VAL A 20 1.87 8.08 -0.91
C VAL A 20 2.50 8.97 -1.96
N ARG A 21 2.91 10.19 -1.61
CA ARG A 21 3.62 11.11 -2.51
C ARG A 21 4.89 10.49 -3.08
N GLN A 22 5.74 9.92 -2.23
CA GLN A 22 6.98 9.26 -2.65
C GLN A 22 6.70 8.09 -3.60
N LEU A 23 5.64 7.33 -3.38
CA LEU A 23 5.27 6.19 -4.19
C LEU A 23 4.67 6.57 -5.54
N ILE A 24 3.79 7.58 -5.59
CA ILE A 24 3.06 7.89 -6.83
C ILE A 24 3.73 8.95 -7.69
N CYS A 25 4.40 9.96 -7.12
CA CYS A 25 4.98 11.07 -7.89
C CYS A 25 5.94 10.61 -8.98
N PRO A 26 6.84 9.63 -8.77
CA PRO A 26 7.74 9.15 -9.83
C PRO A 26 7.03 8.51 -11.03
N ARG A 27 5.74 8.19 -10.90
CA ARG A 27 4.91 7.53 -11.93
C ARG A 27 3.93 8.50 -12.60
N LEU A 28 3.86 9.75 -12.14
CA LEU A 28 3.03 10.78 -12.73
C LEU A 28 3.84 11.60 -13.74
N PRO A 29 3.22 12.05 -14.85
CA PRO A 29 3.90 12.89 -15.83
C PRO A 29 4.08 14.35 -15.38
N HIS A 30 3.57 14.72 -14.20
CA HIS A 30 3.57 16.07 -13.64
C HIS A 30 3.46 16.03 -12.12
N ASP A 31 3.78 17.14 -11.47
CA ASP A 31 3.65 17.30 -10.03
C ASP A 31 2.19 17.26 -9.57
N ILE A 32 1.98 16.64 -8.42
CA ILE A 32 0.68 16.56 -7.77
C ILE A 32 0.48 17.74 -6.82
N HIS A 33 -0.70 18.37 -6.89
CA HIS A 33 -1.10 19.38 -5.91
C HIS A 33 -1.48 18.72 -4.57
N ASP A 34 -1.21 19.41 -3.47
CA ASP A 34 -1.41 18.86 -2.12
C ASP A 34 -2.86 18.45 -1.85
N TYR A 35 -3.84 19.25 -2.28
CA TYR A 35 -5.26 18.90 -2.13
C TYR A 35 -5.67 17.67 -2.95
N VAL A 36 -4.97 17.40 -4.07
CA VAL A 36 -5.19 16.20 -4.89
C VAL A 36 -4.67 14.98 -4.14
N LEU A 37 -3.45 15.08 -3.62
CA LEU A 37 -2.83 14.03 -2.81
C LEU A 37 -3.67 13.73 -1.56
N GLU A 38 -4.11 14.76 -0.84
CA GLU A 38 -4.95 14.62 0.35
C GLU A 38 -6.23 13.83 0.04
N GLY A 39 -6.96 14.19 -1.03
CA GLY A 39 -8.18 13.46 -1.36
C GLY A 39 -7.93 12.05 -1.93
N ILE A 40 -6.78 11.80 -2.56
CA ILE A 40 -6.36 10.42 -2.89
C ILE A 40 -6.15 9.61 -1.61
N CYS A 41 -5.43 10.15 -0.63
CA CYS A 41 -5.14 9.48 0.64
C CYS A 41 -6.43 9.19 1.41
N LYS A 42 -7.34 10.17 1.51
CA LYS A 42 -8.66 9.95 2.12
C LYS A 42 -9.47 8.88 1.39
N ALA A 43 -9.43 8.85 0.06
CA ALA A 43 -10.11 7.82 -0.73
C ALA A 43 -9.54 6.42 -0.48
N LEU A 44 -8.21 6.31 -0.32
CA LEU A 44 -7.54 5.04 0.01
C LEU A 44 -7.84 4.58 1.45
N ASP A 45 -8.04 5.51 2.38
CA ASP A 45 -8.55 5.24 3.73
C ASP A 45 -10.07 4.91 3.73
N GLY A 46 -10.70 4.77 2.57
CA GLY A 46 -12.11 4.41 2.43
C GLY A 46 -13.09 5.58 2.57
N THR A 47 -12.63 6.82 2.63
CA THR A 47 -13.49 8.00 2.70
C THR A 47 -14.03 8.36 1.31
N HIS A 48 -15.34 8.50 1.16
CA HIS A 48 -15.93 8.99 -0.08
C HIS A 48 -15.66 10.49 -0.28
N ILE A 49 -15.09 10.87 -1.43
CA ILE A 49 -14.67 12.25 -1.72
C ILE A 49 -15.52 12.88 -2.81
N ILE A 50 -16.00 14.09 -2.54
CA ILE A 50 -16.53 15.02 -3.56
C ILE A 50 -15.54 16.18 -3.65
N SER A 51 -14.98 16.42 -4.83
CA SER A 51 -14.03 17.51 -5.07
C SER A 51 -14.51 18.41 -6.21
N VAL A 52 -14.63 19.70 -5.94
CA VAL A 52 -15.04 20.71 -6.93
C VAL A 52 -13.81 21.53 -7.30
N VAL A 53 -13.28 21.26 -8.50
CA VAL A 53 -12.02 21.86 -8.94
C VAL A 53 -12.18 22.48 -10.32
N LYS A 54 -11.59 23.66 -10.52
CA LYS A 54 -11.54 24.34 -11.83
C LYS A 54 -10.82 23.51 -12.90
N ILE A 55 -11.02 23.84 -14.18
CA ILE A 55 -10.25 23.26 -15.28
C ILE A 55 -8.75 23.52 -15.05
N GLY A 56 -7.92 22.50 -15.31
CA GLY A 56 -6.48 22.56 -15.05
C GLY A 56 -6.06 22.31 -13.59
N GLY A 57 -6.97 22.22 -12.63
CA GLY A 57 -6.63 21.96 -11.22
C GLY A 57 -6.38 20.48 -10.87
N GLY A 58 -6.01 19.63 -11.83
CA GLY A 58 -5.60 18.26 -11.52
C GLY A 58 -6.72 17.25 -11.23
N LYS A 59 -7.95 17.46 -11.73
CA LYS A 59 -9.04 16.45 -11.64
C LYS A 59 -8.65 15.10 -12.24
N THR A 60 -7.97 15.11 -13.39
CA THR A 60 -7.45 13.87 -13.99
C THR A 60 -6.44 13.19 -13.06
N THR A 61 -5.57 13.98 -12.43
CA THR A 61 -4.57 13.51 -11.47
C THR A 61 -5.21 12.85 -10.24
N TYR A 62 -6.37 13.30 -9.77
CA TYR A 62 -7.12 12.60 -8.71
C TYR A 62 -7.39 11.15 -9.11
N PHE A 63 -7.98 10.95 -10.28
CA PHE A 63 -8.38 9.63 -10.72
C PHE A 63 -7.17 8.76 -11.08
N SER A 64 -6.24 9.28 -11.89
CA SER A 64 -5.05 8.52 -12.29
C SER A 64 -4.11 8.25 -11.12
N GLY A 65 -3.94 9.21 -10.21
CA GLY A 65 -3.11 9.07 -9.01
C GLY A 65 -3.67 8.02 -8.04
N TYR A 66 -5.00 7.99 -7.85
CA TYR A 66 -5.66 6.94 -7.07
C TYR A 66 -5.43 5.55 -7.66
N MET A 67 -5.61 5.38 -8.97
CA MET A 67 -5.36 4.10 -9.64
C MET A 67 -3.89 3.65 -9.54
N ILE A 68 -2.95 4.58 -9.70
CA ILE A 68 -1.51 4.29 -9.51
C ILE A 68 -1.23 3.87 -8.08
N ALA A 69 -1.80 4.55 -7.08
CA ALA A 69 -1.63 4.18 -5.68
C ALA A 69 -2.11 2.75 -5.42
N LEU A 70 -3.30 2.38 -5.89
CA LEU A 70 -3.82 1.01 -5.78
C LEU A 70 -2.89 -0.03 -6.42
N GLN A 71 -2.34 0.26 -7.62
CA GLN A 71 -1.39 -0.64 -8.28
C GLN A 71 -0.10 -0.81 -7.48
N VAL A 72 0.43 0.27 -6.91
CA VAL A 72 1.65 0.20 -6.09
C VAL A 72 1.40 -0.61 -4.83
N PHE A 73 0.28 -0.38 -4.13
CA PHE A 73 -0.05 -1.12 -2.92
C PHE A 73 -0.34 -2.59 -3.21
N HIS A 74 -1.03 -2.91 -4.29
CA HIS A 74 -1.24 -4.29 -4.72
C HIS A 74 0.09 -5.01 -4.94
N LYS A 75 1.01 -4.39 -5.69
CA LYS A 75 2.33 -4.97 -5.95
C LYS A 75 3.16 -5.13 -4.68
N GLN A 76 3.05 -4.20 -3.73
CA GLN A 76 3.72 -4.32 -2.43
C GLN A 76 3.15 -5.49 -1.62
N ALA A 77 1.83 -5.67 -1.62
CA ALA A 77 1.17 -6.78 -0.95
C ALA A 77 1.61 -8.13 -1.54
N GLU A 78 1.75 -8.25 -2.87
CA GLU A 78 2.27 -9.45 -3.53
C GLU A 78 3.74 -9.73 -3.20
N SER A 79 4.56 -8.70 -2.96
CA SER A 79 5.97 -8.86 -2.60
C SER A 79 6.21 -9.16 -1.12
N SER A 80 5.17 -9.00 -0.28
CA SER A 80 5.23 -9.39 1.13
C SER A 80 5.19 -10.92 1.19
N PRO A 81 5.98 -11.59 2.04
CA PRO A 81 6.05 -13.05 2.09
C PRO A 81 4.77 -13.72 2.65
N GLY A 82 3.66 -12.97 2.72
CA GLY A 82 2.38 -13.37 3.30
C GLY A 82 2.49 -13.61 4.80
N LEU A 83 1.35 -14.01 5.39
CA LEU A 83 1.31 -14.33 6.82
C LEU A 83 2.20 -15.54 7.15
N GLU A 84 2.24 -16.54 6.25
CA GLU A 84 3.09 -17.72 6.45
C GLU A 84 4.58 -17.37 6.49
N GLY A 85 5.04 -16.50 5.59
CA GLY A 85 6.45 -16.10 5.55
C GLY A 85 6.84 -15.15 6.69
N ASP A 86 5.93 -14.28 7.13
CA ASP A 86 6.15 -13.48 8.34
C ASP A 86 6.31 -14.37 9.59
N MET A 87 5.53 -15.45 9.68
CA MET A 87 5.68 -16.44 10.75
C MET A 87 6.98 -17.23 10.65
N GLU A 88 7.42 -17.59 9.43
CA GLU A 88 8.73 -18.21 9.22
C GLU A 88 9.86 -17.31 9.74
N ILE A 89 9.86 -16.03 9.36
CA ILE A 89 10.87 -15.06 9.80
C ILE A 89 10.88 -14.95 11.33
N LEU A 90 9.69 -14.84 11.94
CA LEU A 90 9.55 -14.76 13.40
C LEU A 90 10.11 -15.99 14.10
N PHE A 91 9.70 -17.20 13.69
CA PHE A 91 10.17 -18.43 14.34
C PHE A 91 11.68 -18.62 14.18
N ASN A 92 12.23 -18.34 13.00
CA ASN A 92 13.68 -18.38 12.79
C ASN A 92 14.42 -17.36 13.67
N SER A 93 13.86 -16.17 13.90
CA SER A 93 14.42 -15.17 14.83
C SER A 93 14.46 -15.64 16.29
N LEU A 94 13.55 -16.54 16.67
CA LEU A 94 13.48 -17.18 17.99
C LEU A 94 14.35 -18.45 18.09
N GLY A 95 15.10 -18.79 17.04
CA GLY A 95 15.93 -19.99 16.99
C GLY A 95 15.13 -21.28 16.75
N LEU A 96 13.89 -21.18 16.28
CA LEU A 96 13.04 -22.30 15.89
C LEU A 96 13.10 -22.46 14.37
N PRO A 97 13.68 -23.55 13.85
CA PRO A 97 13.72 -23.78 12.40
C PRO A 97 12.29 -23.87 11.85
N ALA A 98 11.94 -22.95 10.97
CA ALA A 98 10.65 -22.89 10.29
C ALA A 98 10.82 -22.64 8.80
N LEU A 99 9.85 -23.09 8.00
CA LEU A 99 9.79 -22.86 6.56
C LEU A 99 8.31 -22.65 6.16
N ALA A 100 8.01 -21.53 5.51
CA ALA A 100 6.71 -21.28 4.92
C ALA A 100 6.58 -22.09 3.62
N ILE A 101 5.54 -22.92 3.55
CA ILE A 101 5.21 -23.68 2.34
C ILE A 101 4.15 -22.89 1.57
N ASN A 102 4.55 -22.25 0.48
CA ASN A 102 3.67 -21.51 -0.42
C ASN A 102 4.03 -21.80 -1.90
N GLU A 103 3.36 -21.16 -2.85
CA GLU A 103 3.61 -21.36 -4.29
C GLU A 103 5.08 -21.11 -4.67
N ASP A 104 5.72 -20.09 -4.08
CA ASP A 104 7.13 -19.78 -4.33
C ASP A 104 8.06 -20.89 -3.80
N THR A 105 7.86 -21.34 -2.55
CA THR A 105 8.66 -22.42 -1.97
C THR A 105 8.45 -23.75 -2.71
N LEU A 106 7.23 -24.01 -3.18
CA LEU A 106 6.91 -25.19 -3.99
C LEU A 106 7.55 -25.13 -5.38
N ALA A 107 7.66 -23.95 -6.00
CA ALA A 107 8.31 -23.77 -7.29
C ALA A 107 9.81 -24.10 -7.25
N VAL A 108 10.46 -23.88 -6.09
CA VAL A 108 11.88 -24.18 -5.88
C VAL A 108 12.11 -25.68 -5.63
N VAL A 109 11.14 -26.39 -5.05
CA VAL A 109 11.22 -27.84 -4.84
C VAL A 109 10.86 -28.57 -6.14
N LYS A 110 11.88 -28.80 -6.99
CA LYS A 110 11.81 -29.84 -8.01
C LYS A 110 11.73 -31.20 -7.31
N ILE A 111 10.52 -31.68 -7.06
CA ILE A 111 10.31 -33.10 -6.74
C ILE A 111 10.73 -33.84 -8.03
N PHE A 112 11.91 -34.47 -7.98
CA PHE A 112 12.43 -35.26 -9.08
C PHE A 112 11.36 -36.28 -9.52
N GLY A 113 10.83 -36.07 -10.72
CA GLY A 113 10.13 -37.07 -11.52
C GLY A 113 11.10 -37.69 -12.51
#